data_AF-A0A4Y7T0U6-F1
#
_entry.id   AF-A0A4Y7T0U6-F1
#
_cell.length_a   1.000
_cell.length_b   1.000
_cell.length_c   1.000
_cell.angle_alpha   90.00
_cell.angle_beta   90.00
_cell.angle_gamma   90.00
#
_symmetry.space_group_name_H-M   'P 1'
#
loop_
_entity.id
_entity.type
_entity.pdbx_description
1 polymer ?
#
loop_
_entity_poly.entity_id
_entity_poly.type
_entity_poly.pdbx_seq_one_letter_code
_entity_poly.pdbx_strand_id
1 'polypeptide(L)' 'MQADEELWYGDGNLIILSGDLAFRVYRGLLSKGSPVFGDMFEFPTAQGRERNCRRGSRREDVGQHDGHE' A
#
# COMPACT_ATOMS: atom_id res chain seq x y z
N MET A 1 -13.08 14.12 13.12
CA MET A 1 -12.81 12.74 13.56
C MET A 1 -13.50 12.47 14.89
N GLN A 2 -14.54 11.66 14.87
CA GLN A 2 -15.34 11.21 16.01
C GLN A 2 -15.01 9.74 16.30
N ALA A 3 -15.00 9.33 17.57
CA ALA A 3 -14.86 7.93 17.94
C ALA A 3 -16.24 7.27 17.96
N ASP A 4 -16.34 6.07 17.39
CA ASP A 4 -17.54 5.26 17.49
C ASP A 4 -17.62 4.61 18.88
N GLU A 5 -18.66 4.91 19.65
CA GLU A 5 -18.76 4.44 21.04
C GLU A 5 -18.97 2.91 21.15
N GLU A 6 -19.55 2.27 20.14
CA GLU A 6 -19.80 0.82 20.13
C GLU A 6 -18.52 0.03 19.83
N LEU A 7 -17.67 0.56 18.96
CA LEU A 7 -16.45 -0.08 18.47
C LEU A 7 -15.17 0.66 18.93
N TRP A 8 -15.18 1.12 20.18
CA TRP A 8 -14.04 1.72 20.86
C TRP A 8 -13.55 0.87 22.03
N TYR A 9 -12.73 -0.13 21.72
CA TYR A 9 -12.10 -0.97 22.72
C TYR A 9 -10.91 -0.23 23.36
N GLY A 10 -10.98 0.04 24.67
CA GLY A 10 -10.00 0.88 25.40
C GLY A 10 -8.57 0.33 25.41
N ASP A 11 -8.42 -0.97 25.22
CA ASP A 11 -7.18 -1.74 25.08
C ASP A 11 -6.94 -2.21 23.63
N GLY A 12 -7.78 -1.77 22.68
CA GLY A 12 -7.60 -2.05 21.26
C GLY A 12 -6.24 -1.55 20.75
N ASN A 13 -5.67 -2.30 19.82
CA ASN A 13 -4.30 -2.11 19.32
C ASN A 13 -4.24 -1.63 17.86
N LEU A 14 -5.39 -1.39 17.23
CA LEU A 14 -5.51 -0.91 15.87
C LEU A 14 -6.60 0.16 15.81
N ILE A 15 -6.30 1.28 15.13
CA ILE A 15 -7.29 2.32 14.83
C ILE A 15 -7.58 2.29 13.32
N ILE A 16 -8.85 2.18 12.95
CA ILE A 16 -9.33 2.28 11.57
C ILE A 16 -10.08 3.58 11.41
N LEU A 17 -9.75 4.32 10.36
CA LEU A 17 -10.44 5.56 9.99
C LEU A 17 -11.33 5.29 8.78
N SER A 18 -12.60 5.69 8.88
CA SER A 18 -13.56 5.64 7.77
C SER A 18 -14.24 7.00 7.65
N GLY A 19 -13.74 7.84 6.74
CA GLY A 19 -14.13 9.24 6.66
C GLY A 19 -13.82 9.97 7.97
N ASP A 20 -14.86 10.54 8.60
CA ASP A 20 -14.75 11.27 9.87
C ASP A 20 -14.94 10.40 11.11
N LEU A 21 -15.16 9.08 10.97
CA LEU A 21 -15.34 8.16 12.09
C LEU A 21 -14.08 7.34 12.33
N ALA A 22 -13.77 7.08 13.60
CA ALA A 22 -12.63 6.31 14.05
C ALA A 22 -13.10 5.14 14.92
N PHE A 23 -12.51 3.98 14.68
CA PHE A 23 -12.78 2.73 15.39
C PHE A 23 -11.50 2.24 16.02
N ARG A 24 -11.52 1.85 17.30
CA ARG A 24 -10.36 1.30 17.99
C ARG A 24 -10.62 -0.15 18.32
N VAL A 25 -9.98 -1.07 17.61
CA VAL A 25 -10.26 -2.51 17.61
C VAL A 25 -8.99 -3.35 17.72
N TYR A 26 -9.14 -4.69 17.71
CA TYR A 26 -8.00 -5.60 17.75
C TYR A 26 -7.64 -6.13 16.36
N ARG A 27 -6.36 -5.93 15.99
CA ARG A 27 -5.77 -6.45 14.74
C ARG A 27 -6.02 -7.95 14.56
N GLY A 28 -5.82 -8.74 15.61
CA GLY A 28 -5.99 -10.19 15.56
C GLY A 28 -7.43 -10.64 15.29
N LEU A 29 -8.42 -9.87 15.77
CA LEU A 29 -9.83 -10.17 15.52
C LEU A 29 -10.19 -9.95 14.05
N LEU A 30 -9.74 -8.83 13.47
CA LEU A 30 -9.95 -8.54 12.05
C LEU A 30 -9.22 -9.53 11.14
N SER A 31 -7.98 -9.91 11.49
CA SER A 31 -7.21 -10.88 10.71
C SER A 31 -7.91 -12.25 10.66
N LYS A 32 -8.53 -12.67 11.76
CA LYS A 32 -9.29 -13.92 11.84
C LYS A 32 -10.61 -13.87 11.06
N GLY A 33 -11.27 -12.72 11.04
CA GLY A 33 -12.57 -12.53 10.37
C GLY A 33 -12.47 -12.13 8.91
N SER A 34 -11.30 -11.71 8.43
CA SER A 34 -11.11 -11.20 7.08
C SER A 34 -9.70 -11.51 6.55
N PRO A 35 -9.59 -12.36 5.51
CA PRO A 35 -8.32 -12.62 4.83
C PRO A 35 -7.66 -11.35 4.30
N VAL A 36 -8.45 -10.39 3.82
CA VAL A 36 -7.95 -9.10 3.31
C VAL A 36 -7.18 -8.34 4.39
N PHE A 37 -7.74 -8.28 5.60
CA PHE A 37 -7.05 -7.64 6.72
C PHE A 37 -5.84 -8.47 7.17
N GLY A 38 -5.94 -9.80 7.18
CA GLY A 38 -4.80 -10.69 7.43
C GLY A 38 -3.62 -10.37 6.51
N ASP A 39 -3.84 -10.45 5.20
CA ASP A 39 -2.84 -10.19 4.17
C ASP A 39 -2.27 -8.77 4.29
N MET A 40 -3.12 -7.76 4.51
CA MET A 40 -2.70 -6.36 4.67
C MET A 40 -1.72 -6.18 5.84
N PHE A 41 -1.92 -6.91 6.94
CA PHE A 41 -1.06 -6.78 8.10
C PHE A 41 0.17 -7.68 8.08
N GLU A 42 0.18 -8.74 7.28
CA GLU A 42 1.34 -9.60 7.04
C GLU A 42 2.30 -8.98 6.03
N PHE A 43 1.75 -8.27 5.04
CA PHE A 43 2.50 -7.58 4.00
C PHE A 43 2.20 -6.08 4.07
N PRO A 44 2.78 -5.35 5.05
CA PRO A 44 2.58 -3.91 5.13
C PRO A 44 2.99 -3.28 3.80
N THR A 45 2.00 -2.77 3.06
CA THR A 45 2.24 -2.11 1.79
C THR A 45 3.18 -0.94 2.05
N ALA A 46 4.39 -0.99 1.50
CA ALA A 46 5.34 0.11 1.56
C ALA A 46 4.76 1.30 0.79
N GLN A 47 3.91 2.09 1.43
CA GLN A 47 3.27 3.22 0.79
C GLN A 47 4.27 4.36 0.66
N GLY A 48 4.56 4.74 -0.59
CA GLY A 48 5.26 5.98 -0.90
C GLY A 48 6.58 5.80 -1.67
N ARG A 49 6.55 5.14 -2.83
CA ARG A 49 7.49 5.49 -3.90
C ARG A 49 6.69 5.78 -5.15
N GLU A 50 6.75 7.03 -5.55
CA GLU A 50 6.20 7.56 -6.79
C GLU A 50 6.40 6.58 -7.93
N ARG A 51 5.39 6.48 -8.79
CA ARG A 51 5.60 6.06 -10.17
C ARG A 51 6.56 7.06 -10.83
N ASN A 52 7.87 6.89 -10.64
CA ASN A 52 8.82 7.48 -11.56
C ASN A 52 8.87 6.59 -12.81
N CYS A 53 7.80 6.66 -13.59
CA CYS A 53 7.82 6.28 -14.99
C CYS A 53 8.75 7.24 -15.76
N ARG A 54 10.07 7.25 -15.53
CA ARG A 54 11.07 7.83 -16.44
C ARG A 54 12.41 7.13 -16.28
N ARG A 55 12.69 6.20 -17.20
CA ARG A 55 13.73 6.34 -18.24
C ARG A 55 13.73 5.08 -19.10
N GLY A 56 12.78 5.02 -20.03
CA GLY A 56 13.12 4.53 -21.36
C GLY A 56 14.06 5.56 -21.98
N SER A 57 15.34 5.53 -21.62
CA SER A 57 16.34 6.30 -22.35
C SER A 57 16.74 5.47 -23.55
N ARG A 58 16.02 5.69 -24.64
CA ARG A 58 16.50 5.52 -26.02
C ARG A 58 17.99 5.88 -26.07
N ARG A 59 18.85 4.89 -26.34
CA ARG A 59 20.14 5.06 -27.00
C ARG A 59 19.97 4.22 -28.27
N GLU A 60 19.59 4.83 -29.39
CA GLU A 60 20.56 5.29 -30.40
C GLU A 60 21.58 4.19 -30.69
N ASP A 61 21.16 3.16 -31.41
CA ASP A 61 22.08 2.43 -32.29
C ASP A 61 21.87 3.02 -33.69
N VAL A 62 22.61 4.10 -33.92
CA VAL A 62 22.82 4.69 -35.25
C VAL A 62 23.55 3.64 -36.06
N GLY A 63 23.00 3.30 -37.21
CA GLY A 63 23.56 2.31 -38.12
C GLY A 63 25.04 2.52 -38.36
N GLN A 64 25.83 1.49 -38.09
CA GLN A 64 27.16 1.38 -38.65
C GLN A 64 27.01 0.77 -40.04
N HIS A 65 27.20 1.65 -41.02
CA HIS A 65 27.71 1.27 -42.33
C HIS A 65 28.99 0.47 -42.15
N ASP A 66 29.07 -0.69 -42.77
CA ASP A 66 30.35 -1.21 -43.28
C ASP A 66 30.21 -1.35 -44.79
N GLY A 67 31.11 -0.63 -45.46
CA GLY A 67 31.16 -0.49 -46.90
C GLY A 67 31.73 -1.73 -47.60
N HIS A 68 31.50 -1.70 -48.91
CA HIS A 68 32.32 -2.31 -49.97
C HIS A 68 33.70 -2.82 -49.56
N GLU A 69 34.03 -4.07 -49.89
CA GLU A 69 34.54 -4.46 -51.23
C GLU A 69 34.29 -5.95 -51.51
#